data_AF-A0A917E6R9-F1
#
_entry.id   AF-A0A917E6R9-F1
#
_cell.length_a   1.000
_cell.length_b   1.000
_cell.length_c   1.000
_cell.angle_alpha   90.00
_cell.angle_beta   90.00
_cell.angle_gamma   90.00
#
_symmetry.space_group_name_H-M   'P 1'
#
loop_
_entity.id
_entity.type
_entity.pdbx_description
1 polymer ?
#
loop_
_entity_poly.entity_id
_entity_poly.type
_entity_poly.pdbx_seq_one_letter_code
_entity_poly.pdbx_strand_id
1 'polypeptide(L)'
;MIKQKHVLASIFYAFFMFISLGLGLASRNFEIGIPKEFNLYLGDAIWAMMVYFGFRCISPKYRILNSAILTLAFSYAIEISQLYQAEWLNDIRKTLLGGLILGFGFLWSDILAYSIGVAFGFGFDYLWCYFSNKFHSV
;
A
#
# COMPACT_ATOMS: atom_id res chain seq x y z
N MET A 1 -5.51 13.07 -26.54
CA MET A 1 -4.51 11.99 -26.32
C MET A 1 -3.95 11.92 -24.91
N ILE A 2 -3.45 13.01 -24.30
CA ILE A 2 -2.81 12.98 -22.97
C ILE A 2 -3.78 12.50 -21.86
N LYS A 3 -5.01 13.03 -21.81
CA LYS A 3 -6.04 12.65 -20.81
C LYS A 3 -6.39 11.15 -20.84
N GLN A 4 -6.42 10.54 -22.03
CA GLN A 4 -6.77 9.13 -22.22
C GLN A 4 -5.66 8.19 -21.73
N LYS A 5 -4.39 8.57 -21.91
CA LYS A 5 -3.24 7.83 -21.35
C LYS A 5 -3.26 7.82 -19.82
N HIS A 6 -3.70 8.91 -19.19
CA HIS A 6 -3.82 8.96 -17.72
C HIS A 6 -4.92 8.04 -17.19
N VAL A 7 -6.07 7.97 -17.88
CA VAL A 7 -7.16 7.07 -17.47
C VAL A 7 -6.71 5.60 -17.56
N LEU A 8 -6.01 5.22 -18.63
CA LEU A 8 -5.46 3.86 -18.76
C LEU A 8 -4.44 3.54 -17.66
N ALA A 9 -3.55 4.48 -17.32
CA ALA A 9 -2.61 4.30 -16.22
C ALA A 9 -3.32 4.16 -14.87
N SER A 10 -4.33 4.99 -14.60
CA SER A 10 -5.13 4.87 -13.38
C SER A 10 -5.85 3.53 -13.28
N ILE A 11 -6.45 3.03 -14.38
CA ILE A 11 -7.09 1.70 -14.42
C ILE A 11 -6.07 0.60 -14.14
N PHE A 12 -4.86 0.69 -14.70
CA PHE A 12 -3.79 -0.26 -14.44
C PHE A 12 -3.42 -0.31 -12.95
N TYR A 13 -3.17 0.84 -12.32
CA TYR A 13 -2.88 0.88 -10.88
C TYR A 13 -4.07 0.43 -10.02
N ALA A 14 -5.31 0.75 -10.41
CA ALA A 14 -6.52 0.28 -9.73
C ALA A 14 -6.60 -1.25 -9.75
N PHE A 15 -6.30 -1.88 -10.89
CA PHE A 15 -6.27 -3.34 -11.00
C PHE A 15 -5.28 -3.96 -10.01
N PHE A 16 -4.04 -3.46 -9.94
CA PHE A 16 -3.04 -3.93 -8.97
C PHE A 16 -3.41 -3.61 -7.52
N MET A 17 -4.09 -2.48 -7.27
CA MET A 17 -4.63 -2.14 -5.96
C MET A 17 -5.64 -3.19 -5.49
N PHE A 18 -6.61 -3.57 -6.33
CA PHE A 18 -7.61 -4.58 -5.97
C PHE A 18 -7.02 -5.98 -5.82
N ILE A 19 -6.03 -6.35 -6.64
CA ILE A 19 -5.27 -7.60 -6.44
C ILE A 19 -4.57 -7.58 -5.08
N SER A 20 -3.89 -6.49 -4.75
CA SER A 20 -3.18 -6.35 -3.48
C SER A 20 -4.14 -6.41 -2.29
N LEU A 21 -5.32 -5.80 -2.41
CA LEU A 21 -6.38 -5.91 -1.41
C LEU A 21 -6.80 -7.37 -1.19
N GLY A 22 -7.06 -8.12 -2.28
CA GLY A 22 -7.42 -9.53 -2.21
C GLY A 22 -6.32 -10.39 -1.59
N LEU A 23 -5.06 -10.18 -1.99
CA LEU A 23 -3.90 -10.89 -1.46
C LEU A 23 -3.63 -10.56 0.02
N GLY A 24 -3.79 -9.29 0.43
CA GLY A 24 -3.60 -8.88 1.81
C GLY A 24 -4.64 -9.50 2.74
N LEU A 25 -5.91 -9.52 2.30
CA LEU A 25 -6.99 -10.22 3.02
C LEU A 25 -6.78 -11.73 3.02
N ALA A 26 -6.31 -12.32 1.92
CA ALA A 26 -5.99 -13.74 1.83
C ALA A 26 -4.85 -14.10 2.80
N SER A 27 -3.75 -13.32 2.84
CA SER A 27 -2.63 -13.53 3.75
C SER A 27 -3.10 -13.62 5.21
N ARG A 28 -4.05 -12.76 5.61
CA ARG A 28 -4.58 -12.75 6.97
C ARG A 28 -5.57 -13.88 7.29
N ASN A 29 -6.22 -14.46 6.28
CA ASN A 29 -7.21 -15.54 6.46
C ASN A 29 -6.62 -16.94 6.26
N PHE A 30 -5.60 -17.09 5.41
CA PHE A 30 -4.96 -18.37 5.16
C PHE A 30 -3.77 -18.52 6.10
N GLU A 31 -3.86 -19.47 7.04
CA GLU A 31 -2.68 -19.97 7.75
C GLU A 31 -1.87 -20.83 6.77
N ILE A 32 -0.99 -20.21 5.96
CA ILE A 32 -0.21 -20.87 4.89
C ILE A 32 0.85 -21.85 5.44
N GLY A 33 0.71 -22.35 6.68
CA GLY A 33 1.73 -23.19 7.34
C GLY A 33 3.03 -22.44 7.67
N ILE A 34 3.02 -21.11 7.54
CA ILE A 34 4.10 -20.18 7.88
C ILE A 34 3.83 -19.63 9.30
N PRO A 35 4.86 -19.35 10.14
CA PRO A 35 4.66 -18.70 11.44
C PRO A 35 3.76 -17.47 11.35
N LYS A 36 2.85 -17.31 12.32
CA LYS A 36 1.79 -16.30 12.29
C LYS A 36 2.33 -14.88 12.18
N GLU A 37 3.46 -14.62 12.82
CA GLU A 37 4.17 -13.35 12.81
C GLU A 37 4.63 -12.99 11.39
N PHE A 38 5.18 -13.97 10.66
CA PHE A 38 5.65 -13.76 9.30
C PHE A 38 4.49 -13.52 8.33
N ASN A 39 3.37 -14.21 8.54
CA ASN A 39 2.18 -14.03 7.73
C ASN A 39 1.53 -12.64 7.94
N LEU A 40 1.59 -12.11 9.17
CA LEU A 40 1.18 -10.72 9.46
C LEU A 40 2.07 -9.72 8.70
N TYR A 41 3.39 -9.87 8.76
CA TYR A 41 4.31 -8.98 8.02
C TYR A 41 4.10 -9.02 6.52
N LEU A 42 3.80 -10.19 5.95
CA LEU A 42 3.44 -10.31 4.54
C LEU A 42 2.16 -9.54 4.23
N GLY A 43 1.13 -9.69 5.07
CA GLY A 43 -0.12 -8.94 4.96
C GLY A 43 0.10 -7.43 5.00
N ASP A 44 0.96 -6.95 5.90
CA ASP A 44 1.25 -5.53 6.09
C ASP A 44 2.08 -4.93 4.96
N ALA A 45 3.06 -5.69 4.44
CA ALA A 45 3.80 -5.31 3.24
C ALA A 45 2.88 -5.22 2.01
N ILE A 46 1.98 -6.19 1.82
CA ILE A 46 0.99 -6.19 0.73
C ILE A 46 0.01 -5.02 0.89
N TRP A 47 -0.40 -4.72 2.12
CA TRP A 47 -1.27 -3.58 2.43
C TRP A 47 -0.59 -2.25 2.09
N ALA A 48 0.68 -2.05 2.46
CA ALA A 48 1.42 -0.83 2.08
C ALA A 48 1.58 -0.70 0.56
N MET A 49 1.82 -1.82 -0.14
CA MET A 49 1.85 -1.86 -1.60
C MET A 49 0.50 -1.47 -2.22
N MET A 50 -0.61 -1.94 -1.65
CA MET A 50 -1.96 -1.51 -2.05
C MET A 50 -2.13 0.01 -1.91
N VAL A 51 -1.71 0.60 -0.79
CA VAL A 51 -1.79 2.05 -0.56
C VAL A 51 -0.94 2.82 -1.58
N TYR A 52 0.27 2.34 -1.89
CA TYR A 52 1.11 2.89 -2.96
C TYR A 52 0.39 2.93 -4.31
N PHE A 53 -0.22 1.80 -4.72
CA PHE A 53 -1.00 1.75 -5.96
C PHE A 53 -2.24 2.65 -5.90
N GLY A 54 -2.86 2.82 -4.73
CA GLY A 54 -3.94 3.80 -4.52
C GLY A 54 -3.50 5.23 -4.82
N PHE A 55 -2.36 5.68 -4.29
CA PHE A 55 -1.82 7.00 -4.60
C PHE A 55 -1.44 7.15 -6.09
N ARG A 56 -0.87 6.12 -6.70
CA ARG A 56 -0.57 6.11 -8.15
C ARG A 56 -1.83 6.13 -9.01
N CYS A 57 -2.92 5.48 -8.58
CA CYS A 57 -4.21 5.48 -9.25
C CYS A 57 -4.82 6.89 -9.27
N ILE A 58 -4.80 7.61 -8.14
CA ILE A 58 -5.35 8.96 -8.03
C ILE A 58 -4.48 9.97 -8.79
N SER A 59 -3.16 9.84 -8.70
CA SER A 59 -2.22 10.81 -9.26
C SER A 59 -1.09 10.15 -10.08
N PRO A 60 -1.40 9.54 -11.24
CA PRO A 60 -0.41 8.84 -12.06
C PRO A 60 0.65 9.78 -12.67
N LYS A 61 0.40 11.10 -12.65
CA LYS A 61 1.31 12.14 -13.15
C LYS A 61 2.44 12.49 -12.19
N TYR A 62 2.28 12.24 -10.89
CA TYR A 62 3.32 12.58 -9.94
C TYR A 62 4.54 11.70 -10.14
N ARG A 63 5.71 12.20 -9.71
CA ARG A 63 6.93 11.41 -9.68
C ARG A 63 6.69 10.17 -8.82
N ILE A 64 7.11 9.01 -9.30
CA ILE A 64 6.99 7.73 -8.58
C ILE A 64 7.54 7.83 -7.14
N LEU A 65 8.61 8.61 -6.95
CA LEU A 65 9.23 8.85 -5.64
C LEU A 65 8.30 9.61 -4.69
N ASN A 66 7.52 10.58 -5.20
CA ASN A 66 6.58 11.33 -4.37
C ASN A 66 5.46 10.40 -3.87
N SER A 67 4.98 9.50 -4.72
CA SER A 67 3.99 8.49 -4.30
C SER A 67 4.56 7.57 -3.23
N ALA A 68 5.81 7.12 -3.35
CA ALA A 68 6.46 6.28 -2.34
C ALA A 68 6.62 7.00 -1.00
N ILE A 69 7.09 8.26 -1.02
CA ILE A 69 7.24 9.07 0.19
C ILE A 69 5.87 9.31 0.85
N LEU A 70 4.83 9.64 0.08
CA LEU A 70 3.48 9.83 0.61
C LEU A 70 2.93 8.54 1.23
N THR A 71 3.16 7.38 0.61
CA THR A 71 2.76 6.10 1.19
C THR A 71 3.46 5.83 2.51
N LEU A 72 4.80 5.98 2.57
CA LEU A 72 5.54 5.75 3.81
C LEU A 72 5.09 6.73 4.90
N ALA A 73 4.96 8.01 4.57
CA ALA A 73 4.48 9.01 5.51
C ALA A 73 3.07 8.68 6.03
N PHE A 74 2.17 8.24 5.15
CA PHE A 74 0.82 7.84 5.52
C PHE A 74 0.80 6.59 6.41
N SER A 75 1.52 5.53 6.02
CA SER A 75 1.61 4.29 6.80
C SER A 75 2.24 4.53 8.17
N TYR A 76 3.32 5.31 8.25
CA TYR A 76 3.96 5.63 9.54
C TYR A 76 3.10 6.56 10.39
N ALA A 77 2.37 7.50 9.79
CA ALA A 77 1.43 8.33 10.55
C ALA A 77 0.31 7.49 11.17
N ILE A 78 -0.20 6.48 10.45
CA ILE A 78 -1.17 5.52 10.99
C ILE A 78 -0.56 4.75 12.16
N GLU A 79 0.64 4.22 11.98
CA GLU A 79 1.32 3.43 13.00
C GLU A 79 1.61 4.24 14.26
N ILE A 80 2.12 5.46 14.12
CA ILE A 80 2.34 6.40 15.23
C ILE A 80 1.01 6.80 15.88
N SER A 81 -0.08 6.89 15.10
CA SER A 81 -1.40 7.20 15.68
C SER A 81 -1.84 6.16 16.70
N GLN A 82 -1.36 4.92 16.63
CA GLN A 82 -1.68 3.87 17.60
C GLN A 82 -1.05 4.11 18.97
N LEU A 83 0.01 4.92 19.07
CA LEU A 83 0.53 5.39 20.36
C LEU A 83 -0.42 6.43 21.00
N TYR A 84 -1.29 7.05 20.20
CA TYR A 84 -2.31 7.97 20.67
C TYR A 84 -3.61 7.23 21.00
N GLN A 85 -3.87 7.08 22.30
CA GLN A 85 -4.94 6.25 22.87
C GLN A 85 -6.13 7.09 23.39
N ALA A 86 -6.56 8.09 22.62
CA ALA A 86 -7.76 8.87 22.95
C ALA A 86 -9.04 8.06 22.69
N GLU A 87 -10.05 8.22 23.54
CA GLU A 87 -11.32 7.48 23.47
C GLU A 87 -11.99 7.55 22.10
N TRP A 88 -12.10 8.76 21.53
CA TRP A 88 -12.71 8.98 20.22
C TRP A 88 -11.99 8.22 19.09
N LEU A 89 -10.66 8.10 19.15
CA LEU A 89 -9.88 7.40 18.13
C LEU A 89 -10.00 5.89 18.30
N ASN A 90 -10.04 5.43 19.56
CA ASN A 90 -10.28 4.03 19.87
C ASN A 90 -11.70 3.58 19.47
N ASP A 91 -12.70 4.45 19.55
CA ASP A 91 -14.04 4.15 19.05
C ASP A 91 -14.07 3.99 17.52
N ILE A 92 -13.28 4.77 16.79
CA ILE A 92 -13.08 4.57 15.35
C ILE A 92 -12.39 3.22 15.09
N ARG A 93 -11.35 2.86 15.85
CA ARG A 93 -10.65 1.56 15.71
C ARG A 93 -11.55 0.36 15.95
N LYS A 94 -12.55 0.48 16.84
CA LYS A 94 -13.55 -0.57 17.09
C LYS A 94 -14.48 -0.82 15.89
N THR A 95 -14.56 0.11 14.93
CA THR A 95 -15.30 -0.11 13.68
C THR A 95 -14.51 -1.03 12.75
N LEU A 96 -15.20 -1.80 11.91
CA LEU A 96 -14.56 -2.78 11.02
C LEU A 96 -13.59 -2.10 10.03
N LEU A 97 -14.00 -0.96 9.46
CA LEU A 97 -13.15 -0.18 8.56
C LEU A 97 -11.99 0.50 9.30
N GLY A 98 -12.26 1.07 10.47
CA GLY A 98 -11.23 1.71 11.28
C GLY A 98 -10.17 0.73 11.76
N GLY A 99 -10.55 -0.46 12.23
CA GLY A 99 -9.61 -1.50 12.61
C GLY A 99 -8.77 -2.02 11.43
N LEU A 100 -9.36 -2.12 10.23
CA LEU A 100 -8.65 -2.56 9.03
C LEU A 100 -7.60 -1.54 8.55
N ILE A 101 -7.89 -0.25 8.69
CA ILE A 101 -7.04 0.84 8.20
C ILE A 101 -6.05 1.33 9.27
N LEU A 102 -6.51 1.51 10.51
CA LEU A 102 -5.74 2.14 11.59
C LEU A 102 -4.98 1.14 12.47
N GLY A 103 -5.38 -0.12 12.49
CA GLY A 103 -4.80 -1.13 13.38
C GLY A 103 -5.08 -0.87 14.87
N PHE A 104 -4.57 -1.78 15.72
CA PHE A 104 -4.86 -1.79 17.16
C PHE A 104 -3.63 -1.63 18.05
N GLY A 105 -2.40 -1.80 17.54
CA GLY A 105 -1.20 -1.75 18.36
C GLY A 105 0.08 -1.61 17.56
N PHE A 106 1.01 -0.85 18.12
CA PHE A 106 2.24 -0.42 17.46
C PHE A 106 3.28 -1.53 17.43
N LEU A 107 3.81 -1.83 16.24
CA LEU A 107 4.89 -2.79 16.03
C LEU A 107 6.00 -2.18 15.17
N TRP A 108 7.23 -2.22 15.67
CA TRP A 108 8.41 -1.78 14.90
C TRP A 108 8.62 -2.58 13.62
N SER A 109 8.19 -3.84 13.62
CA SER A 109 8.23 -4.70 12.45
C SER A 109 7.28 -4.24 11.34
N ASP A 110 6.19 -3.54 11.67
CA ASP A 110 5.25 -3.01 10.68
C ASP A 110 5.90 -1.87 9.88
N ILE A 111 6.73 -1.05 10.52
CA ILE A 111 7.56 -0.03 9.84
C ILE A 111 8.46 -0.68 8.78
N LEU A 112 9.10 -1.81 9.12
CA LEU A 112 9.94 -2.55 8.19
C LEU A 112 9.11 -3.21 7.08
N ALA A 113 7.98 -3.83 7.42
CA ALA A 113 7.07 -4.45 6.45
C ALA A 113 6.54 -3.42 5.43
N TYR A 114 6.12 -2.24 5.91
CA TYR A 114 5.67 -1.14 5.07
C TYR A 114 6.80 -0.61 4.17
N SER A 115 8.02 -0.46 4.70
CA SER A 115 9.19 -0.09 3.90
C SER A 115 9.42 -1.06 2.74
N ILE A 116 9.37 -2.36 3.03
CA ILE A 116 9.57 -3.42 2.04
C ILE A 116 8.46 -3.40 1.00
N GLY A 117 7.20 -3.32 1.44
CA GLY A 117 6.03 -3.26 0.56
C GLY A 117 6.07 -2.08 -0.40
N VAL A 118 6.40 -0.88 0.10
CA VAL A 118 6.57 0.32 -0.74
C VAL A 118 7.76 0.19 -1.67
N ALA A 119 8.89 -0.37 -1.23
CA ALA A 119 10.06 -0.57 -2.08
C ALA A 119 9.74 -1.51 -3.26
N PHE A 120 8.99 -2.58 -3.03
CA PHE A 120 8.52 -3.47 -4.09
C PHE A 120 7.55 -2.77 -5.04
N GLY A 121 6.55 -2.05 -4.52
CA GLY A 121 5.60 -1.29 -5.33
C GLY A 121 6.30 -0.23 -6.20
N PHE A 122 7.26 0.49 -5.62
CA PHE A 122 8.10 1.46 -6.31
C PHE A 122 8.97 0.80 -7.40
N GLY A 123 9.62 -0.32 -7.10
CA GLY A 123 10.45 -1.05 -8.07
C GLY A 123 9.64 -1.57 -9.26
N PHE A 124 8.45 -2.11 -8.98
CA PHE A 124 7.50 -2.52 -10.02
C PHE A 124 7.08 -1.34 -10.91
N ASP A 125 6.74 -0.20 -10.30
CA ASP A 125 6.31 0.99 -11.02
C ASP A 125 7.46 1.63 -11.82
N TYR A 126 8.67 1.65 -11.26
CA TYR A 126 9.88 2.09 -11.97
C TYR A 126 10.12 1.24 -13.22
N LEU A 127 10.01 -0.09 -13.09
CA LEU A 127 10.16 -1.01 -14.20
C LEU A 127 9.07 -0.80 -15.27
N TRP A 128 7.82 -0.63 -14.85
CA TRP A 128 6.70 -0.32 -15.74
C TRP A 128 6.92 0.98 -16.52
N CYS A 129 7.29 2.06 -15.83
CA CYS A 129 7.59 3.34 -16.47
C CYS A 129 8.80 3.24 -17.42
N TYR A 130 9.83 2.48 -17.05
CA TYR A 130 11.00 2.25 -17.90
C TYR A 130 10.62 1.56 -19.22
N PHE A 131 9.85 0.46 -19.15
CA PHE A 131 9.39 -0.23 -20.35
C PHE A 131 8.40 0.62 -21.17
N SER A 132 7.47 1.32 -20.53
CA SER A 132 6.47 2.15 -21.22
C SER A 132 7.11 3.30 -22.00
N ASN A 133 8.17 3.92 -21.45
CA ASN A 133 8.95 4.95 -22.14
C ASN A 133 9.80 4.37 -23.28
N LYS A 134 10.38 3.18 -23.10
CA LYS A 134 11.21 2.52 -24.13
C LYS A 134 10.42 2.09 -25.37
N PHE A 135 9.15 1.71 -25.21
CA PHE A 135 8.26 1.36 -26.33
C PHE A 135 7.74 2.57 -27.13
N HIS A 136 7.90 3.80 -26.62
CA HIS A 136 7.48 5.03 -27.30
C HIS A 136 8.62 5.74 -28.05
N SER A 137 9.86 5.22 -27.99
CA SER A 137 11.04 5.76 -28.68
C SER A 137 11.46 4.96 -29.91
N VAL A 138 10.57 4.09 -30.41
CA VAL A 138 10.70 3.34 -31.68
C VAL A 138 9.51 3.71 -32.55
#